data_AF-A0AAD4E0K6-F1
#
_entry.id   AF-A0AAD4E0K6-F1
#
_cell.length_a   1.000
_cell.length_b   1.000
_cell.length_c   1.000
_cell.angle_alpha   90.00
_cell.angle_beta   90.00
_cell.angle_gamma   90.00
#
_symmetry.space_group_name_H-M   'P 1'
#
loop_
_entity.id
_entity.type
_entity.pdbx_description
1 polymer ?
#
loop_
_entity_poly.entity_id
_entity_poly.type
_entity_poly.pdbx_seq_one_letter_code
_entity_poly.pdbx_strand_id
1 'polypeptide(L)'
;LKPAIYNGNPSRSHLDVNHPVLASYLCPVSHLAEFNRDPAEYVLFYIKLASGGICLTTDDFPTFLWSGNPPGCDYDNNAMTEGLLQGYLIECVIQHIFMGPSTALGQDSWATRTCNVMLHNMTTVEAEHIAYACVQ
;
A
#
# COMPACT_ATOMS: atom_id res chain seq x y z
N LEU A 1 4.56 11.26 2.18
CA LEU A 1 5.27 11.13 0.89
C LEU A 1 4.35 11.61 -0.23
N LYS A 2 4.84 12.38 -1.21
CA LYS A 2 4.03 12.69 -2.42
C LYS A 2 4.02 11.42 -3.29
N PRO A 3 2.85 10.88 -3.69
CA PRO A 3 2.81 9.70 -4.54
C PRO A 3 3.50 9.99 -5.88
N ALA A 4 4.10 8.98 -6.49
CA ALA A 4 4.69 9.10 -7.82
C ALA A 4 3.55 9.41 -8.81
N ILE A 5 3.43 10.67 -9.23
CA ILE A 5 2.40 11.11 -10.16
C ILE A 5 2.83 10.67 -11.56
N TYR A 6 1.91 10.06 -12.31
CA TYR A 6 2.11 9.82 -13.73
C TYR A 6 2.27 11.15 -14.47
N ASN A 7 3.46 11.42 -14.99
CA ASN A 7 3.81 12.69 -15.62
C ASN A 7 3.37 12.80 -17.09
N GLY A 8 2.49 11.92 -17.59
CA GLY A 8 2.06 11.92 -18.99
C GLY A 8 3.06 11.33 -19.98
N ASN A 9 4.20 10.81 -19.52
CA ASN A 9 5.19 10.14 -20.36
C ASN A 9 4.71 8.72 -20.70
N PRO A 10 4.60 8.32 -21.98
CA PRO A 10 4.19 6.96 -22.37
C PRO A 10 5.23 5.88 -21.96
N SER A 11 6.45 6.30 -21.60
CA SER A 11 7.47 5.40 -21.07
C SER A 11 7.06 4.81 -19.73
N ARG A 12 6.99 3.48 -19.67
CA ARG A 12 6.73 2.72 -18.44
C ARG A 12 7.95 2.60 -17.52
N SER A 13 9.06 3.28 -17.86
CA SER A 13 10.31 3.27 -17.09
C SER A 13 10.19 3.84 -15.68
N HIS A 14 9.13 4.62 -15.41
CA HIS A 14 8.85 5.20 -14.09
C HIS A 14 7.59 4.61 -13.43
N LEU A 15 7.14 3.44 -13.88
CA LEU A 15 5.99 2.74 -13.32
C LEU A 15 6.43 1.42 -12.69
N ASP A 16 5.61 0.94 -11.76
CA ASP A 16 5.73 -0.42 -11.20
C ASP A 16 7.12 -0.65 -10.56
N VAL A 17 7.62 -1.88 -10.58
CA VAL A 17 8.94 -2.29 -10.09
C VAL A 17 10.14 -1.53 -10.70
N ASN A 18 9.94 -0.77 -11.79
CA ASN A 18 10.99 0.07 -12.37
C ASN A 18 11.16 1.40 -11.61
N HIS A 19 10.17 1.80 -10.82
CA HIS A 19 10.25 2.99 -9.97
C HIS A 19 10.67 2.59 -8.55
N PRO A 20 11.78 3.12 -8.00
CA PRO A 20 12.37 2.60 -6.76
C PRO A 20 11.43 2.64 -5.55
N VAL A 21 10.58 3.67 -5.45
CA VAL A 21 9.58 3.77 -4.36
C VAL A 21 8.41 2.81 -4.55
N LEU A 22 7.97 2.58 -5.79
CA LEU A 22 6.85 1.65 -6.02
C LEU A 22 7.35 0.21 -5.88
N ALA A 23 8.58 -0.04 -6.33
CA ALA A 23 9.29 -1.30 -6.15
C ALA A 23 9.47 -1.66 -4.68
N SER A 24 9.76 -0.71 -3.78
CA SER A 24 9.84 -1.00 -2.35
C SER A 24 8.47 -1.32 -1.76
N TYR A 25 7.42 -0.64 -2.22
CA TYR A 25 6.05 -0.85 -1.75
C TYR A 25 5.47 -2.19 -2.20
N LEU A 26 5.88 -2.67 -3.38
CA LEU A 26 5.50 -3.97 -3.93
C LEU A 26 6.38 -5.12 -3.43
N CYS A 27 7.52 -4.82 -2.81
CA CYS A 27 8.40 -5.83 -2.23
C CYS A 27 7.67 -6.55 -1.09
N PRO A 28 7.76 -7.89 -0.99
CA PRO A 28 7.31 -8.61 0.19
C PRO A 28 7.94 -8.01 1.46
N VAL A 29 7.13 -7.77 2.48
CA VAL A 29 7.60 -7.04 3.69
C VAL A 29 8.74 -7.77 4.40
N SER A 30 8.74 -9.11 4.35
CA SER A 30 9.80 -10.00 4.85
C SER A 30 11.18 -9.70 4.25
N HIS A 31 11.21 -9.21 3.01
CA HIS A 31 12.42 -8.88 2.26
C HIS A 31 12.73 -7.37 2.24
N LEU A 32 11.91 -6.52 2.87
CA LEU A 32 12.05 -5.06 2.83
C LEU A 32 13.41 -4.59 3.39
N ALA A 33 13.90 -5.23 4.45
CA ALA A 33 15.20 -4.89 5.05
C ALA A 33 16.38 -5.22 4.11
N GLU A 34 16.27 -6.29 3.33
CA GLU A 34 17.26 -6.65 2.30
C GLU A 34 17.16 -5.69 1.12
N PHE A 35 15.94 -5.38 0.68
CA PHE A 35 15.66 -4.41 -0.38
C PHE A 35 16.29 -3.04 -0.10
N ASN A 36 16.16 -2.53 1.14
CA ASN A 36 16.67 -1.21 1.52
C ASN A 36 18.20 -1.19 1.71
N ARG A 37 18.86 -2.35 1.80
CA ARG A 37 20.30 -2.44 2.04
C ARG A 37 21.12 -2.13 0.79
N ASP A 38 20.69 -2.62 -0.37
CA ASP A 38 21.39 -2.40 -1.64
C ASP A 38 20.41 -2.10 -2.80
N PRO A 39 20.32 -0.82 -3.23
CA PRO A 39 19.52 -0.41 -4.39
C PRO A 39 20.00 -0.97 -5.74
N ALA A 40 21.16 -1.62 -5.84
CA ALA A 40 21.58 -2.31 -7.06
C ALA A 40 21.09 -3.77 -7.11
N GLU A 41 20.88 -4.41 -5.95
CA GLU A 41 20.45 -5.81 -5.86
C GLU A 41 18.94 -6.00 -6.08
N TYR A 42 18.10 -4.96 -5.91
CA TYR A 42 16.65 -5.14 -6.05
C TYR A 42 16.20 -5.50 -7.48
N VAL A 43 16.91 -5.02 -8.51
CA VAL A 43 16.61 -5.39 -9.89
C VAL A 43 16.86 -6.89 -10.08
N LEU A 44 17.92 -7.42 -9.46
CA LEU A 44 18.21 -8.85 -9.45
C LEU A 44 17.18 -9.63 -8.61
N PHE A 45 16.69 -9.07 -7.51
CA PHE A 45 15.60 -9.67 -6.73
C PHE A 45 14.36 -9.89 -7.61
N TYR A 46 13.90 -8.87 -8.33
CA TYR A 46 12.74 -9.01 -9.22
C TYR A 46 13.00 -9.93 -10.42
N ILE A 47 14.22 -9.95 -10.96
CA ILE A 47 14.60 -10.92 -12.00
C ILE A 47 14.55 -12.35 -11.45
N LYS A 48 15.04 -12.59 -10.23
CA LYS A 48 14.97 -13.90 -9.57
C LYS A 48 13.53 -14.29 -9.24
N LEU A 49 12.71 -13.34 -8.79
CA LEU A 49 11.30 -13.56 -8.50
C LEU A 49 10.54 -13.94 -9.78
N ALA A 50 10.77 -13.22 -10.88
CA ALA A 50 10.18 -13.51 -12.19
C ALA A 50 10.68 -14.84 -12.78
N SER A 51 11.93 -15.25 -12.50
CA SER A 51 12.49 -16.52 -12.95
C SER A 51 12.19 -17.71 -12.02
N GLY A 52 11.50 -17.48 -10.89
CA GLY A 52 11.20 -18.51 -9.90
C GLY A 52 12.38 -18.88 -8.99
N GLY A 53 13.47 -18.12 -9.01
CA GLY A 53 14.61 -18.26 -8.10
C GLY A 53 14.33 -17.79 -6.66
N ILE A 54 13.22 -17.10 -6.43
CA ILE A 54 12.69 -16.77 -5.10
C ILE A 54 11.32 -17.41 -4.99
N CYS A 55 11.13 -18.25 -3.97
CA CYS A 55 9.85 -18.86 -3.68
C CYS A 55 9.08 -17.92 -2.76
N LEU A 56 8.00 -17.33 -3.27
CA LEU A 56 7.04 -16.60 -2.44
C LEU A 56 6.02 -17.57 -1.87
N THR A 57 5.74 -17.41 -0.58
CA THR A 57 4.70 -18.10 0.16
C THR A 57 3.40 -17.29 0.15
N THR A 58 2.34 -17.85 0.71
CA THR A 58 1.06 -17.13 0.88
C THR A 58 1.15 -15.95 1.84
N ASP A 59 2.21 -15.89 2.65
CA ASP A 59 2.38 -14.89 3.70
C ASP A 59 3.27 -13.71 3.24
N ASP A 60 3.83 -13.81 2.02
CA ASP A 60 4.69 -12.79 1.41
C ASP A 60 3.88 -11.64 0.78
N PHE A 61 3.17 -10.92 1.65
CA PHE A 61 2.36 -9.79 1.25
C PHE A 61 3.21 -8.54 0.95
N PRO A 62 2.77 -7.68 0.01
CA PRO A 62 3.44 -6.42 -0.29
C PRO A 62 3.53 -5.47 0.90
N THR A 63 4.66 -4.78 1.00
CA THR A 63 4.98 -3.80 2.03
C THR A 63 3.92 -2.69 2.18
N PHE A 64 3.29 -2.25 1.08
CA PHE A 64 2.30 -1.17 1.14
C PHE A 64 1.07 -1.48 2.00
N LEU A 65 0.84 -2.74 2.36
CA LEU A 65 -0.25 -3.15 3.22
C LEU A 65 0.01 -2.87 4.70
N TRP A 66 1.28 -2.71 5.11
CA TRP A 66 1.64 -2.41 6.48
C TRP A 66 1.57 -0.91 6.79
N SER A 67 1.26 -0.59 8.05
CA SER A 67 1.40 0.75 8.61
C SER A 67 2.84 1.26 8.53
N GLY A 68 3.01 2.55 8.85
CA GLY A 68 4.31 3.20 8.89
C GLY A 68 4.52 4.18 7.74
N ASN A 69 5.59 4.97 7.84
CA ASN A 69 5.97 5.94 6.83
C ASN A 69 7.50 6.03 6.71
N PRO A 70 8.12 5.33 5.75
CA PRO A 70 7.49 4.55 4.67
C PRO A 70 6.77 3.28 5.19
N PRO A 71 5.77 2.74 4.46
CA PRO A 71 5.06 1.51 4.83
C PRO A 71 6.01 0.37 5.17
N GLY A 72 5.66 -0.43 6.18
CA GLY A 72 6.45 -1.58 6.64
C GLY A 72 7.74 -1.22 7.40
N CYS A 73 8.00 0.05 7.69
CA CYS A 73 9.19 0.45 8.48
C CYS A 73 9.20 -0.14 9.89
N ASP A 74 8.01 -0.43 10.43
CA ASP A 74 7.81 -0.96 11.78
C ASP A 74 7.57 -2.48 11.78
N TYR A 75 7.80 -3.15 10.64
CA TYR A 75 7.58 -4.59 10.51
C TYR A 75 8.53 -5.39 11.40
N ASP A 76 7.97 -6.25 12.27
CA ASP A 76 8.70 -7.19 13.10
C ASP A 76 8.34 -8.63 12.70
N ASN A 77 9.36 -9.45 12.41
CA ASN A 77 9.19 -10.87 12.11
C ASN A 77 8.59 -11.66 13.28
N ASN A 78 8.67 -11.17 14.52
CA ASN A 78 8.03 -11.81 15.67
C ASN A 78 6.55 -11.43 15.83
N ALA A 79 6.10 -10.38 15.12
CA ALA A 79 4.75 -9.83 15.18
C ALA A 79 4.24 -9.52 13.75
N MET A 80 4.29 -10.50 12.85
CA MET A 80 4.10 -10.31 11.41
C MET A 80 2.77 -9.61 11.03
N THR A 81 1.71 -9.79 11.81
CA THR A 81 0.39 -9.20 11.53
C THR A 81 0.21 -7.78 12.09
N GLU A 82 1.14 -7.30 12.91
CA GLU A 82 1.05 -5.96 13.48
C GLU A 82 1.13 -4.92 12.36
N GLY A 83 0.14 -4.03 12.30
CA GLY A 83 0.05 -3.02 11.24
C GLY A 83 -0.42 -3.52 9.87
N LEU A 84 -0.71 -4.82 9.70
CA LEU A 84 -1.21 -5.37 8.44
C LEU A 84 -2.60 -4.77 8.09
N LEU A 85 -2.79 -4.41 6.81
CA LEU A 85 -3.95 -3.69 6.27
C LEU A 85 -4.16 -2.26 6.83
N GLN A 86 -3.14 -1.69 7.47
CA GLN A 86 -3.13 -0.31 7.96
C GLN A 86 -2.21 0.59 7.13
N GLY A 87 -1.83 0.14 5.94
CA GLY A 87 -1.05 0.95 5.01
C GLY A 87 -1.87 2.06 4.37
N TYR A 88 -1.17 3.15 3.99
CA TYR A 88 -1.76 4.38 3.46
C TYR A 88 -2.76 4.18 2.30
N LEU A 89 -2.51 3.20 1.42
CA LEU A 89 -3.42 2.93 0.30
C LEU A 89 -4.78 2.41 0.77
N ILE A 90 -4.79 1.50 1.75
CA ILE A 90 -6.03 0.96 2.32
C ILE A 90 -6.80 2.06 3.04
N GLU A 91 -6.10 2.91 3.80
CA GLU A 91 -6.71 4.10 4.41
C GLU A 91 -7.35 5.00 3.37
N CYS A 92 -6.64 5.36 2.28
CA CYS A 92 -7.21 6.16 1.19
C CYS A 92 -8.47 5.52 0.58
N VAL A 93 -8.47 4.20 0.34
CA VAL A 93 -9.61 3.50 -0.26
C VAL A 93 -10.82 3.52 0.70
N ILE A 94 -10.60 3.24 1.99
CA ILE A 94 -11.66 3.30 3.01
C ILE A 94 -12.22 4.72 3.10
N GLN A 95 -11.36 5.74 3.16
CA GLN A 95 -11.80 7.13 3.16
C GLN A 95 -12.57 7.49 1.89
N HIS A 96 -12.13 7.02 0.72
CA HIS A 96 -12.82 7.26 -0.55
C HIS A 96 -14.23 6.67 -0.56
N ILE A 97 -14.37 5.41 -0.14
CA ILE A 97 -15.65 4.68 -0.11
C ILE A 97 -16.60 5.29 0.91
N PHE A 98 -16.11 5.55 2.12
CA PHE A 98 -16.98 5.86 3.25
C PHE A 98 -17.17 7.37 3.49
N MET A 99 -16.12 8.18 3.28
CA MET A 99 -16.16 9.63 3.50
C MET A 99 -16.24 10.44 2.21
N GLY A 100 -15.68 9.93 1.12
CA GLY A 100 -15.76 10.50 -0.22
C GLY A 100 -14.37 10.81 -0.82
N PRO A 101 -14.32 11.13 -2.13
CA PRO A 101 -13.06 11.22 -2.87
C PRO A 101 -12.08 12.28 -2.36
N SER A 102 -12.57 13.45 -1.94
CA SER A 102 -11.72 14.55 -1.46
C SER A 102 -11.02 14.20 -0.15
N THR A 103 -11.72 13.49 0.75
CA THR A 103 -11.17 13.11 2.05
C THR A 103 -10.03 12.11 1.93
N ALA A 104 -10.09 11.22 0.94
CA ALA A 104 -9.06 10.20 0.69
C ALA A 104 -7.64 10.76 0.47
N LEU A 105 -7.53 12.02 0.03
CA LEU A 105 -6.25 12.71 -0.18
C LEU A 105 -5.96 13.77 0.89
N GLY A 106 -6.70 13.73 2.01
CA GLY A 106 -6.58 14.71 3.09
C GLY A 106 -7.07 16.11 2.71
N GLN A 107 -7.88 16.24 1.66
CA GLN A 107 -8.50 17.51 1.30
C GLN A 107 -9.77 17.70 2.11
N ASP A 108 -10.09 18.95 2.42
CA ASP A 108 -11.38 19.29 3.02
C ASP A 108 -12.51 18.74 2.16
N SER A 109 -13.50 18.12 2.79
CA SER A 109 -14.66 17.59 2.09
C SER A 109 -15.66 18.70 1.81
N TRP A 110 -15.94 18.95 0.53
CA TRP A 110 -17.00 19.86 0.07
C TRP A 110 -18.24 19.08 -0.38
N ALA A 111 -18.44 17.88 0.18
CA ALA A 111 -19.50 17.00 -0.24
C ALA A 111 -20.88 17.63 0.02
N THR A 112 -21.65 17.80 -1.06
CA THR A 112 -23.04 18.30 -1.00
C THR A 112 -24.02 17.22 -0.53
N ARG A 113 -23.58 15.96 -0.47
CA ARG A 113 -24.35 14.79 -0.04
C ARG A 113 -23.71 14.18 1.22
N THR A 114 -24.56 13.69 2.11
CA THR A 114 -24.14 12.93 3.30
C THR A 114 -23.30 11.72 2.90
N CYS A 115 -22.15 11.55 3.54
CA CYS A 115 -21.24 10.43 3.28
C CYS A 115 -21.72 9.13 3.94
N ASN A 116 -21.20 7.98 3.49
CA ASN A 116 -21.61 6.66 3.97
C ASN A 116 -21.29 6.46 5.46
N VAL A 117 -20.19 7.05 5.98
CA VAL A 117 -19.90 7.06 7.42
C VAL A 117 -21.10 7.57 8.23
N MET A 118 -21.69 8.69 7.80
CA MET A 118 -22.84 9.29 8.48
C MET A 118 -24.13 8.49 8.25
N LEU A 119 -24.34 7.92 7.07
CA LEU A 119 -25.52 7.09 6.78
C LEU A 119 -25.55 5.80 7.61
N HIS A 120 -24.38 5.23 7.88
CA HIS A 120 -24.23 3.99 8.63
C HIS A 120 -23.87 4.22 10.11
N ASN A 121 -23.81 5.47 10.58
CA ASN A 121 -23.36 5.84 11.92
C ASN A 121 -22.02 5.19 12.32
N MET A 122 -21.07 5.14 11.38
CA MET A 122 -19.76 4.57 11.62
C MET A 122 -18.93 5.51 12.50
N THR A 123 -18.42 4.99 13.62
CA THR A 123 -17.48 5.70 14.51
C THR A 123 -16.06 5.17 14.40
N THR A 124 -15.91 3.94 13.93
CA THR A 124 -14.66 3.18 13.85
C THR A 124 -14.64 2.36 12.56
N VAL A 125 -13.42 2.04 12.11
CA VAL A 125 -13.20 1.13 10.98
C VAL A 125 -13.04 -0.27 11.52
N GLU A 126 -14.08 -1.07 11.37
CA GLU A 126 -14.08 -2.51 11.70
C GLU A 126 -13.54 -3.38 10.55
N ALA A 127 -13.25 -4.65 10.84
CA ALA A 127 -12.68 -5.61 9.88
C ALA A 127 -13.54 -5.79 8.61
N GLU A 128 -14.87 -5.69 8.73
CA GLU A 128 -15.79 -5.81 7.59
C GLU A 128 -15.62 -4.66 6.59
N HIS A 129 -15.30 -3.45 7.07
CA HIS A 129 -15.05 -2.30 6.22
C HIS A 129 -13.73 -2.46 5.45
N ILE A 130 -12.71 -3.00 6.12
CA ILE A 130 -11.42 -3.33 5.50
C ILE A 130 -11.62 -4.41 4.44
N ALA A 131 -12.33 -5.49 4.77
CA ALA A 131 -12.64 -6.57 3.83
C ALA A 131 -13.41 -6.05 2.61
N TYR A 132 -14.41 -5.18 2.82
CA TYR A 132 -15.15 -4.54 1.74
C TYR A 132 -14.25 -3.68 0.85
N ALA A 133 -13.36 -2.89 1.45
CA ALA A 133 -12.41 -2.04 0.73
C ALA A 133 -11.40 -2.85 -0.10
N CYS A 134 -10.94 -4.00 0.39
CA CYS A 134 -10.01 -4.87 -0.33
C CYS A 134 -10.60 -5.54 -1.58
N VAL A 135 -11.93 -5.56 -1.76
CA VAL A 135 -12.61 -6.17 -2.92
C VAL A 135 -13.24 -5.16 -3.88
N GLN A 136 -13.04 -3.85 -3.68
CA GLN A 136 -13.45 -2.80 -4.62
C GLN A 136 -12.44 -2.63 -5.75
#